data_AF-A0A1R3X7P0-F1
#
_entry.id   AF-A0A1R3X7P0-F1
#
_cell.length_a   1.000
_cell.length_b   1.000
_cell.length_c   1.000
_cell.angle_alpha   90.00
_cell.angle_beta   90.00
_cell.angle_gamma   90.00
#
_symmetry.space_group_name_H-M   'P 1'
#
loop_
_entity.id
_entity.type
_entity.pdbx_description
1 polymer ?
#
loop_
_entity_poly.entity_id
_entity_poly.type
_entity_poly.pdbx_seq_one_letter_code
_entity_poly.pdbx_strand_id
1 'polypeptide(L)'
;MPYRDQATVNAWVRDFLAANPDIHSEISVLEKDYVSGPESGLVAVAMRHASTVTYIQAVVRDDHPTWIVTFEARPDSFDLDAVGVSRLAEELSTIARIALFLQDQTDLVVEQRA
;
A
#
# COMPACT_ATOMS: atom_id res chain seq x y z
N MET A 1 -1.59 -4.50 17.59
CA MET A 1 -0.74 -5.39 16.77
C MET A 1 0.17 -4.53 15.91
N PRO A 2 1.43 -4.92 15.63
CA PRO A 2 2.40 -4.05 14.96
C PRO A 2 1.97 -3.57 13.56
N TYR A 3 1.22 -4.37 12.80
CA TYR A 3 0.60 -3.96 11.52
C TYR A 3 -0.51 -2.89 11.64
N ARG A 4 -0.89 -2.53 12.87
CA ARG A 4 -1.87 -1.47 13.19
C ARG A 4 -1.19 -0.21 13.76
N ASP A 5 0.12 -0.29 14.03
CA ASP A 5 0.90 0.80 14.57
C ASP A 5 1.54 1.59 13.43
N GLN A 6 1.20 2.88 13.32
CA GLN A 6 1.66 3.73 12.22
C GLN A 6 3.19 3.87 12.20
N ALA A 7 3.84 3.98 13.37
CA ALA A 7 5.29 4.11 13.44
C ALA A 7 5.99 2.86 12.89
N THR A 8 5.47 1.69 13.23
CA THR A 8 5.94 0.40 12.70
C THR A 8 5.74 0.30 11.19
N VAL A 9 4.53 0.57 10.69
CA VAL A 9 4.25 0.52 9.25
C VAL A 9 5.11 1.53 8.48
N ASN A 10 5.30 2.73 9.02
CA ASN A 10 6.18 3.73 8.42
C ASN A 10 7.65 3.28 8.36
N ALA A 11 8.13 2.58 9.40
CA ALA A 11 9.46 1.99 9.38
C ALA A 11 9.58 0.94 8.26
N TRP A 12 8.59 0.04 8.12
CA TRP A 12 8.56 -0.95 7.05
C TRP A 12 8.53 -0.31 5.66
N VAL A 13 7.69 0.71 5.45
CA VAL A 13 7.64 1.43 4.16
C VAL A 13 8.98 2.08 3.85
N ARG A 14 9.64 2.70 4.84
CA ARG A 14 10.98 3.26 4.66
C ARG A 14 12.01 2.20 4.30
N ASP A 15 11.97 1.04 4.96
CA ASP A 15 12.91 -0.06 4.69
C ASP A 15 12.69 -0.64 3.29
N PHE A 16 11.43 -0.76 2.86
CA PHE A 16 11.07 -1.12 1.49
C PHE A 16 11.63 -0.11 0.47
N LEU A 17 11.44 1.19 0.68
CA LEU A 17 11.95 2.22 -0.23
C LEU A 17 13.48 2.24 -0.28
N ALA A 18 14.16 2.04 0.87
CA ALA A 18 15.62 1.97 0.93
C ALA A 18 16.17 0.76 0.15
N ALA A 19 15.45 -0.36 0.14
CA ALA A 19 15.81 -1.56 -0.63
C ALA A 19 15.49 -1.43 -2.14
N ASN A 20 14.67 -0.47 -2.55
CA ASN A 20 14.17 -0.31 -3.91
C ASN A 20 14.31 1.15 -4.39
N PRO A 21 15.54 1.66 -4.58
CA PRO A 21 15.79 3.07 -4.92
C PRO A 21 15.32 3.46 -6.33
N ASP A 22 14.96 2.48 -7.15
CA ASP A 22 14.38 2.62 -8.49
C ASP A 22 12.88 2.97 -8.47
N ILE A 23 12.21 2.89 -7.31
CA ILE A 23 10.80 3.24 -7.19
C ILE A 23 10.63 4.76 -7.31
N HIS A 24 9.88 5.18 -8.34
CA HIS A 24 9.61 6.59 -8.61
C HIS A 24 8.21 7.05 -8.15
N SER A 25 7.35 6.13 -7.70
CA SER A 25 6.03 6.45 -7.15
C SER A 25 6.15 7.14 -5.78
N GLU A 26 5.22 8.05 -5.49
CA GLU A 26 5.18 8.71 -4.18
C GLU A 26 4.36 7.85 -3.22
N ILE A 27 5.02 7.31 -2.19
CA ILE A 27 4.43 6.42 -1.18
C ILE A 27 4.51 7.12 0.16
N SER A 28 3.38 7.23 0.86
CA SER A 28 3.30 7.86 2.18
C SER A 28 2.39 7.06 3.11
N VAL A 29 2.71 7.07 4.40
CA VAL A 29 1.84 6.49 5.43
C VAL A 29 1.00 7.61 6.03
N LEU A 30 -0.33 7.52 5.89
CA LEU A 30 -1.23 8.56 6.36
C LEU A 30 -1.61 8.33 7.83
N GLU A 31 -1.93 9.42 8.53
CA GLU A 31 -2.48 9.35 9.88
C GLU A 31 -3.90 8.77 9.88
N LYS A 32 -4.24 8.12 11.00
CA LYS A 32 -5.43 7.30 11.27
C LYS A 32 -6.79 8.03 11.14
N ASP A 33 -6.80 9.33 10.84
CA ASP A 33 -8.01 10.17 10.83
C ASP A 33 -8.77 10.20 9.48
N TYR A 34 -8.39 9.36 8.50
CA TYR A 34 -9.23 9.07 7.33
C TYR A 34 -10.17 7.89 7.67
N VAL A 35 -11.44 8.16 7.94
CA VAL A 35 -12.37 7.17 8.53
C VAL A 35 -12.75 6.03 7.57
N SER A 36 -12.25 4.83 7.85
CA SER A 36 -13.10 3.63 8.03
C SER A 36 -12.45 2.58 8.93
N GLY A 37 -12.90 2.54 10.19
CA GLY A 37 -12.74 1.41 11.11
C GLY A 37 -11.43 1.37 11.93
N PRO A 38 -11.44 0.82 13.16
CA PRO A 38 -10.74 1.46 14.26
C PRO A 38 -9.24 1.23 14.38
N GLU A 39 -8.59 0.37 13.60
CA GLU A 39 -7.19 -0.01 13.87
C GLU A 39 -6.44 -0.54 12.62
N SER A 40 -6.03 0.31 11.66
CA SER A 40 -5.14 -0.11 10.57
C SER A 40 -4.10 0.98 10.21
N GLY A 41 -2.88 0.57 9.89
CA GLY A 41 -1.90 1.43 9.24
C GLY A 41 -2.30 1.64 7.79
N LEU A 42 -2.80 2.83 7.46
CA LEU A 42 -3.19 3.20 6.10
C LEU A 42 -1.95 3.70 5.36
N VAL A 43 -1.63 3.05 4.24
CA VAL A 43 -0.56 3.49 3.33
C VAL A 43 -1.20 4.07 2.08
N ALA A 44 -1.00 5.36 1.82
CA ALA A 44 -1.41 5.98 0.59
C ALA A 44 -0.31 5.89 -0.47
N VAL A 45 -0.71 5.55 -1.69
CA VAL A 45 0.18 5.48 -2.84
C VAL A 45 -0.34 6.45 -3.89
N ALA A 46 0.43 7.50 -4.16
CA ALA A 46 0.17 8.42 -5.25
C ALA A 46 0.80 7.87 -6.53
N MET A 47 -0.07 7.47 -7.46
CA MET A 47 0.27 7.06 -8.81
C MET A 47 0.44 8.31 -9.67
N ARG A 48 1.55 8.41 -10.41
CA ARG A 48 1.83 9.55 -11.30
C ARG A 48 1.12 9.41 -12.65
N HIS A 49 0.83 8.16 -13.06
CA HIS A 49 0.25 7.86 -14.37
C HIS A 49 -1.22 7.39 -14.30
N ALA A 50 -1.71 7.03 -13.12
CA ALA A 50 -3.14 6.97 -12.83
C ALA A 50 -3.54 8.07 -11.85
N SER A 51 -4.41 8.98 -12.30
CA SER A 51 -5.06 9.98 -11.43
C SER A 51 -6.16 9.33 -10.57
N THR A 52 -5.79 8.31 -9.79
CA THR A 52 -6.71 7.57 -8.92
C THR A 52 -6.15 7.55 -7.51
N VAL A 53 -7.01 7.82 -6.52
CA VAL A 53 -6.64 7.64 -5.12
C VAL A 53 -6.47 6.14 -4.90
N THR A 54 -5.26 5.75 -4.49
CA THR A 54 -4.91 4.36 -4.18
C THR A 54 -4.41 4.30 -2.75
N TYR A 55 -4.95 3.35 -1.99
CA TYR A 55 -4.48 3.11 -0.63
C TYR A 55 -4.43 1.62 -0.33
N ILE A 56 -3.56 1.28 0.63
CA ILE A 56 -3.27 -0.07 1.07
C ILE A 56 -3.53 -0.10 2.58
N GLN A 57 -4.32 -1.06 3.05
CA GLN A 57 -4.68 -1.17 4.46
C GLN A 57 -4.74 -2.63 4.90
N ALA A 58 -4.39 -2.87 6.16
CA ALA A 58 -4.57 -4.17 6.78
C ALA A 58 -6.02 -4.34 7.24
N VAL A 59 -6.69 -5.39 6.78
CA VAL A 59 -7.98 -5.85 7.32
C VAL A 59 -7.78 -7.17 8.05
N VAL A 60 -8.70 -7.53 8.95
CA VAL A 60 -8.70 -8.88 9.54
C VAL A 60 -9.78 -9.71 8.86
N ARG A 61 -9.39 -10.87 8.33
CA ARG A 61 -10.28 -11.87 7.73
C ARG A 61 -9.98 -13.21 8.38
N ASP A 62 -11.02 -13.87 8.92
CA ASP A 62 -10.90 -15.17 9.59
C ASP A 62 -9.79 -15.19 10.66
N ASP A 63 -9.73 -14.15 11.49
CA ASP A 63 -8.69 -13.90 12.52
C ASP A 63 -7.25 -13.72 12.01
N HIS A 64 -7.04 -13.67 10.69
CA HIS A 64 -5.75 -13.40 10.07
C HIS A 64 -5.70 -11.99 9.44
N PRO A 65 -4.63 -11.20 9.68
CA PRO A 65 -4.44 -9.91 9.03
C PRO A 65 -4.07 -10.09 7.55
N THR A 66 -4.76 -9.37 6.68
CA THR A 66 -4.52 -9.36 5.22
C THR A 66 -4.43 -7.93 4.72
N TRP A 67 -3.40 -7.60 3.95
CA TRP A 67 -3.30 -6.32 3.28
C TRP A 67 -4.11 -6.28 1.99
N ILE A 68 -4.92 -5.24 1.83
CA ILE A 68 -5.77 -5.02 0.65
C ILE A 68 -5.40 -3.69 0.02
N VAL A 69 -5.33 -3.70 -1.31
CA VAL A 69 -5.21 -2.51 -2.14
C VAL A 69 -6.60 -2.08 -2.61
N THR A 70 -6.95 -0.82 -2.38
CA THR A 70 -8.16 -0.20 -2.93
C THR A 70 -7.79 0.85 -3.96
N PHE A 71 -8.40 0.77 -5.13
CA PHE A 71 -8.41 1.81 -6.14
C PHE A 71 -9.77 2.49 -6.09
N GLU A 72 -9.81 3.77 -5.72
CA GLU A 72 -11.08 4.49 -5.68
C GLU A 72 -11.66 4.70 -7.08
N ALA A 73 -13.00 4.77 -7.14
CA ALA A 73 -13.67 5.06 -8.39
C ALA A 73 -13.29 6.46 -8.88
N ARG A 74 -13.10 6.58 -10.19
CA ARG A 74 -12.83 7.85 -10.86
C ARG A 74 -14.13 8.45 -11.40
N PRO A 75 -14.27 9.78 -11.42
CA PRO A 75 -15.43 10.42 -12.03
C PRO A 75 -15.43 10.28 -13.55
N ASP A 76 -14.25 10.30 -14.18
CA ASP A 76 -14.09 10.31 -15.63
C ASP A 76 -13.12 9.22 -16.11
N SER A 77 -13.40 8.70 -17.32
CA SER A 77 -12.46 7.87 -18.08
C SER A 77 -11.20 8.66 -18.46
N PHE A 78 -10.13 7.96 -18.77
CA PHE A 78 -8.90 8.54 -19.29
C PHE A 78 -8.32 7.63 -20.36
N ASP A 79 -7.73 8.27 -21.36
CA ASP A 79 -7.07 7.59 -22.46
C ASP A 79 -5.56 7.57 -22.21
N LEU A 80 -4.94 6.43 -22.51
CA LEU A 80 -3.50 6.25 -22.48
C LEU A 80 -3.06 5.69 -23.83
N ASP A 81 -1.92 6.18 -24.33
CA ASP A 81 -1.18 5.50 -25.38
C ASP A 81 -0.40 4.30 -24.82
N ALA A 82 0.28 3.55 -25.68
CA ALA A 82 1.04 2.37 -25.26
C ALA A 82 2.12 2.69 -24.21
N VAL A 83 2.74 3.87 -24.28
CA VAL A 83 3.75 4.31 -23.29
C VAL A 83 3.10 4.58 -21.94
N GLY A 84 1.94 5.26 -21.93
CA GLY A 84 1.14 5.49 -20.74
C GLY A 84 0.69 4.20 -20.07
N VAL A 85 0.22 3.22 -20.84
CA VAL A 85 -0.17 1.90 -20.31
C VAL A 85 1.03 1.17 -19.70
N SER A 86 2.20 1.20 -20.34
CA SER A 86 3.42 0.59 -19.79
C SER A 86 3.80 1.18 -18.43
N ARG A 87 3.75 2.51 -18.31
CA ARG A 87 4.06 3.21 -17.06
C ARG A 87 3.04 2.90 -15.96
N LEU A 88 1.75 2.83 -16.31
CA LEU A 88 0.71 2.41 -15.37
C LEU A 88 0.95 0.98 -14.87
N ALA A 89 1.38 0.06 -15.73
CA ALA A 89 1.72 -1.30 -15.33
C ALA A 89 2.92 -1.35 -14.35
N GLU A 90 3.92 -0.49 -14.55
CA GLU A 90 5.05 -0.35 -13.61
C GLU A 90 4.61 0.16 -12.23
N GLU A 91 3.69 1.11 -12.19
CA GLU A 91 3.10 1.62 -10.93
C GLU A 91 2.28 0.53 -10.21
N LEU A 92 1.45 -0.21 -10.94
CA LEU A 92 0.68 -1.33 -10.39
C LEU A 92 1.59 -2.45 -9.85
N SER A 93 2.69 -2.74 -10.56
CA SER A 93 3.71 -3.67 -10.10
C SER A 93 4.36 -3.21 -8.79
N THR A 94 4.65 -1.90 -8.68
CA THR A 94 5.17 -1.29 -7.45
C THR A 94 4.19 -1.43 -6.29
N ILE A 95 2.91 -1.16 -6.52
CA ILE A 95 1.83 -1.33 -5.53
C ILE A 95 1.73 -2.78 -5.05
N ALA A 96 1.81 -3.75 -5.97
CA ALA A 96 1.78 -5.16 -5.62
C ALA A 96 2.99 -5.54 -4.76
N ARG A 97 4.20 -5.07 -5.10
CA ARG A 97 5.44 -5.34 -4.35
C ARG A 97 5.36 -4.83 -2.92
N ILE A 98 4.91 -3.60 -2.70
CA ILE A 98 4.80 -3.06 -1.34
C ILE A 98 3.70 -3.76 -0.53
N ALA A 99 2.56 -4.10 -1.14
CA ALA A 99 1.50 -4.84 -0.47
C ALA A 99 1.96 -6.22 -0.01
N LEU A 100 2.70 -6.95 -0.86
CA LEU A 100 3.31 -8.24 -0.51
C LEU A 100 4.34 -8.10 0.60
N PHE A 101 5.23 -7.11 0.51
CA PHE A 101 6.23 -6.86 1.54
C PHE A 101 5.59 -6.57 2.91
N LEU A 102 4.54 -5.75 2.93
CA LEU A 102 3.79 -5.46 4.16
C LEU A 102 3.10 -6.71 4.72
N GLN A 103 2.62 -7.60 3.86
CA GLN A 103 2.07 -8.90 4.28
C GLN A 103 3.15 -9.78 4.92
N ASP A 104 4.29 -9.93 4.25
CA ASP A 104 5.41 -10.73 4.77
C ASP A 104 5.87 -10.22 6.15
N GLN A 105 6.00 -8.90 6.33
CA GLN A 105 6.34 -8.32 7.64
C GLN A 105 5.28 -8.61 8.71
N THR A 106 4.01 -8.51 8.35
CA THR A 106 2.90 -8.85 9.25
C THR A 106 2.97 -10.31 9.66
N ASP A 107 3.12 -11.23 8.71
CA ASP A 107 3.11 -12.67 8.94
C ASP A 107 4.27 -13.08 9.85
N LEU A 108 5.49 -12.59 9.57
CA LEU A 108 6.67 -12.81 10.42
C LEU A 108 6.43 -12.39 11.87
N VAL A 109 5.79 -11.25 12.09
CA VAL A 109 5.52 -10.74 13.44
C VAL A 109 4.40 -11.48 14.14
N VAL A 110 3.40 -11.97 13.40
CA VAL A 110 2.32 -12.81 13.94
C VAL A 110 2.86 -14.18 14.35
N GLU A 111 3.67 -14.81 13.50
CA GLU A 111 4.32 -16.10 13.78
C GLU A 111 5.22 -16.05 15.02
N GLN A 112 6.02 -14.99 15.17
CA GLN A 112 6.89 -14.81 16.34
C GLN A 112 6.13 -14.63 17.67
N ARG A 113 4.82 -14.39 17.61
CA ARG A 113 3.95 -14.15 18.77
C ARG A 113 2.97 -15.30 19.05
N ALA A 114 2.92 -16.32 18.19
CA ALA A 114 2.11 -17.53 18.34
C ALA A 114 2.86 -18.58 19.17
#